data_AF-A0A3D9V1W0-F1
#
_entry.id   AF-A0A3D9V1W0-F1
#
_cell.length_a   1.000
_cell.length_b   1.000
_cell.length_c   1.000
_cell.angle_alpha   90.00
_cell.angle_beta   90.00
_cell.angle_gamma   90.00
#
_symmetry.space_group_name_H-M   'P 1'
#
loop_
_entity.id
_entity.type
_entity.pdbx_description
1 polymer ?
#
loop_
_entity_poly.entity_id
_entity_poly.type
_entity_poly.pdbx_seq_one_letter_code
_entity_poly.pdbx_strand_id
1 'polypeptide(L)'
;MSEQPQRVERVDAGPRFAAHTASGPGRALVAVYAVFALAASARAGVQIATRFAEAPVAYALSAFSAVVYIVATGALARGGPHARRVAWVACGIELVGVLVIGAASLLYPAAFPDETVWSAFGQGYLFIPLVLPVLGLAWLRRTRLR
;
A
#
# COMPACT_ATOMS: atom_id res chain seq x y z
N MET A 1 -53.56 35.44 38.33
CA MET A 1 -53.72 34.74 37.05
C MET A 1 -52.78 35.43 36.07
N SER A 2 -51.50 35.07 36.12
CA SER A 2 -50.40 35.84 35.51
C SER A 2 -49.77 35.03 34.39
N GLU A 3 -49.54 35.70 33.27
CA GLU A 3 -49.09 35.22 31.97
C GLU A 3 -47.82 34.34 32.04
N GLN A 4 -47.80 33.25 31.27
CA GLN A 4 -46.54 32.65 30.83
C GLN A 4 -46.43 32.80 29.30
N PRO A 5 -45.40 33.51 28.80
CA PRO A 5 -45.19 33.71 27.37
C PRO A 5 -44.65 32.43 26.73
N GLN A 6 -45.16 32.18 25.53
CA GLN A 6 -44.80 31.10 24.63
C GLN A 6 -43.27 31.09 24.39
N ARG A 7 -42.62 30.01 24.84
CA ARG A 7 -41.18 29.78 24.63
C ARG A 7 -40.93 29.58 23.14
N VAL A 8 -40.24 30.54 22.54
CA VAL A 8 -39.70 30.50 21.17
C VAL A 8 -38.92 29.20 20.96
N GLU A 9 -39.46 28.31 20.14
CA GLU A 9 -38.76 27.13 19.64
C GLU A 9 -37.66 27.59 18.69
N ARG A 10 -36.41 27.45 19.13
CA ARG A 10 -35.25 27.94 18.39
C ARG A 10 -34.96 26.96 17.24
N VAL A 11 -35.17 27.46 16.03
CA VAL A 11 -34.88 26.84 14.73
C VAL A 11 -33.41 26.40 14.60
N ASP A 12 -33.27 25.17 14.11
CA ASP A 12 -32.18 24.52 13.36
C ASP A 12 -30.72 24.77 13.77
N ALA A 13 -30.14 23.75 14.41
CA ALA A 13 -28.77 23.36 14.10
C ALA A 13 -28.82 22.28 13.02
N GLY A 14 -28.73 22.70 11.75
CA GLY A 14 -28.57 21.80 10.61
C GLY A 14 -27.40 20.83 10.79
N PRO A 15 -27.34 19.73 10.01
CA PRO A 15 -26.34 18.70 10.18
C PRO A 15 -24.95 19.33 10.16
N ARG A 16 -24.24 19.23 11.29
CA ARG A 16 -22.80 19.48 11.30
C ARG A 16 -22.21 18.43 10.37
N PHE A 17 -21.99 18.76 9.11
CA PHE A 17 -20.95 18.15 8.30
C PHE A 17 -19.62 18.57 8.93
N ALA A 18 -19.37 18.09 10.14
CA ALA A 18 -18.03 17.90 10.63
C ALA A 18 -17.41 16.98 9.58
N ALA A 19 -16.55 17.53 8.73
CA ALA A 19 -15.64 16.78 7.92
C ALA A 19 -14.95 15.80 8.88
N HIS A 20 -15.44 14.55 8.93
CA HIS A 20 -14.82 13.51 9.71
C HIS A 20 -13.53 13.18 8.98
N THR A 21 -12.51 13.89 9.43
CA THR A 21 -11.13 13.90 9.00
C THR A 21 -10.70 12.49 8.65
N ALA A 22 -10.07 12.35 7.50
CA ALA A 22 -9.45 11.16 6.94
C ALA A 22 -8.46 10.49 7.91
N SER A 23 -8.93 9.91 9.01
CA SER A 23 -8.09 9.56 10.14
C SER A 23 -8.31 8.12 10.55
N GLY A 24 -7.32 7.31 10.21
CA GLY A 24 -7.17 5.93 10.66
C GLY A 24 -5.86 5.38 10.09
N PRO A 25 -4.99 4.76 10.92
CA PRO A 25 -3.71 4.24 10.45
C PRO A 25 -3.85 3.22 9.30
N GLY A 26 -4.98 2.51 9.23
CA GLY A 26 -5.29 1.62 8.11
C GLY A 26 -5.53 2.34 6.78
N ARG A 27 -6.19 3.51 6.79
CA ARG A 27 -6.43 4.28 5.55
C ARG A 27 -5.15 4.93 5.02
N ALA A 28 -4.28 5.40 5.91
CA ALA A 28 -2.96 5.90 5.53
C ALA A 28 -2.12 4.78 4.89
N LEU A 29 -2.09 3.59 5.50
CA LEU A 29 -1.40 2.42 4.94
C LEU A 29 -1.92 2.08 3.52
N VAL A 30 -3.24 2.01 3.34
CA VAL A 30 -3.87 1.76 2.03
C VAL A 30 -3.47 2.82 1.01
N ALA A 31 -3.44 4.11 1.39
CA ALA A 31 -3.06 5.19 0.49
C ALA A 31 -1.60 5.07 0.02
N VAL A 32 -0.68 4.75 0.94
CA VAL A 32 0.73 4.54 0.58
C VAL A 32 0.87 3.33 -0.36
N TYR A 33 0.17 2.23 -0.06
CA TYR A 33 0.11 1.06 -0.93
C TYR A 33 -0.43 1.39 -2.33
N ALA A 34 -1.48 2.21 -2.43
CA ALA A 34 -2.06 2.62 -3.69
C ALA A 34 -1.11 3.48 -4.54
N VAL A 35 -0.42 4.44 -3.91
CA VAL A 35 0.60 5.26 -4.59
C VAL A 35 1.74 4.39 -5.09
N PHE A 36 2.19 3.44 -4.27
CA PHE A 36 3.29 2.57 -4.64
C PHE A 36 2.90 1.59 -5.75
N ALA A 37 1.67 1.05 -5.71
CA ALA A 37 1.10 0.23 -6.77
C ALA A 37 1.09 0.98 -8.11
N LEU A 38 0.65 2.25 -8.11
CA LEU A 38 0.63 3.08 -9.30
C LEU A 38 2.05 3.35 -9.83
N ALA A 39 2.97 3.75 -8.94
CA ALA A 39 4.35 4.06 -9.30
C ALA A 39 5.08 2.83 -9.87
N ALA A 40 4.96 1.67 -9.22
CA ALA A 40 5.54 0.42 -9.69
C ALA A 40 4.94 -0.02 -11.04
N SER A 41 3.62 0.13 -11.21
CA SER A 41 2.94 -0.20 -12.47
C SER A 41 3.40 0.68 -13.61
N ALA A 42 3.48 2.00 -13.40
CA ALA A 42 3.93 2.95 -14.41
C ALA A 42 5.38 2.68 -14.82
N ARG A 43 6.28 2.50 -13.84
CA ARG A 43 7.68 2.15 -14.10
C ARG A 43 7.79 0.86 -14.91
N ALA A 44 7.19 -0.23 -14.43
CA ALA A 44 7.27 -1.52 -15.09
C ALA A 44 6.67 -1.48 -16.50
N GLY A 45 5.55 -0.77 -16.68
CA GLY A 45 4.89 -0.57 -17.97
C GLY A 45 5.82 0.13 -18.97
N VAL A 46 6.46 1.23 -18.59
CA VAL A 46 7.42 1.93 -19.46
C VAL A 46 8.63 1.05 -19.78
N GLN A 47 9.21 0.40 -18.77
CA GLN A 47 10.38 -0.47 -18.94
C GLN A 47 10.10 -1.64 -19.90
N ILE A 48 8.96 -2.33 -19.73
CA ILE A 48 8.56 -3.43 -20.61
C ILE A 48 8.24 -2.91 -22.02
N ALA A 49 7.52 -1.80 -22.15
CA ALA A 49 7.11 -1.29 -23.46
C ALA A 49 8.29 -0.79 -24.31
N THR A 50 9.35 -0.30 -23.68
CA THR A 50 10.45 0.39 -24.39
C THR A 50 11.74 -0.41 -24.43
N ARG A 51 12.02 -1.24 -23.41
CA ARG A 51 13.37 -1.74 -23.15
C ARG A 51 13.39 -3.20 -22.67
N PHE A 52 12.33 -3.98 -22.87
CA PHE A 52 12.22 -5.33 -22.29
C PHE A 52 13.43 -6.24 -22.50
N ALA A 53 14.05 -6.21 -23.68
CA ALA A 53 15.20 -7.03 -24.01
C ALA A 53 16.49 -6.66 -23.24
N GLU A 54 16.57 -5.45 -22.67
CA GLU A 54 17.76 -4.97 -21.96
C GLU A 54 17.92 -5.65 -20.59
N ALA A 55 16.81 -5.85 -19.87
CA ALA A 55 16.81 -6.48 -18.56
C ALA A 55 15.49 -7.23 -18.28
N PRO A 56 15.18 -8.30 -19.03
CA PRO A 56 13.87 -8.94 -19.00
C PRO A 56 13.48 -9.46 -17.63
N VAL A 57 14.44 -10.04 -16.89
CA VAL A 57 14.23 -10.53 -15.52
C VAL A 57 13.91 -9.38 -14.57
N ALA A 58 14.66 -8.29 -14.62
CA ALA A 58 14.47 -7.15 -13.73
C ALA A 58 13.11 -6.48 -13.95
N TYR A 59 12.69 -6.37 -15.21
CA TYR A 59 11.42 -5.73 -15.57
C TYR A 59 10.23 -6.64 -15.27
N ALA A 60 10.37 -7.95 -15.46
CA ALA A 60 9.37 -8.92 -15.03
C ALA A 60 9.18 -8.91 -13.50
N LEU A 61 10.27 -8.83 -12.72
CA LEU A 61 10.19 -8.70 -11.26
C LEU A 61 9.52 -7.40 -10.83
N SER A 62 9.79 -6.29 -11.51
CA SER A 62 9.10 -5.02 -11.27
C SER A 62 7.60 -5.10 -11.57
N ALA A 63 7.21 -5.74 -12.68
CA ALA A 63 5.81 -5.96 -13.03
C ALA A 63 5.11 -6.88 -12.02
N PHE A 64 5.78 -7.97 -11.61
CA PHE A 64 5.27 -8.87 -10.57
C PHE A 64 5.05 -8.10 -9.26
N SER A 65 6.03 -7.30 -8.84
CA SER A 65 5.94 -6.45 -7.67
C SER A 65 4.74 -5.49 -7.76
N ALA A 66 4.53 -4.84 -8.91
CA ALA A 66 3.37 -3.98 -9.14
C ALA A 66 2.03 -4.71 -8.94
N VAL A 67 1.90 -5.94 -9.47
CA VAL A 67 0.71 -6.79 -9.26
C VAL A 67 0.49 -7.07 -7.78
N VAL A 68 1.56 -7.43 -7.05
CA VAL A 68 1.48 -7.70 -5.61
C VAL A 68 1.01 -6.45 -4.84
N TYR A 69 1.53 -5.25 -5.17
CA TYR A 69 1.09 -3.99 -4.55
C TYR A 69 -0.39 -3.69 -4.84
N ILE A 70 -0.88 -3.94 -6.06
CA ILE A 70 -2.30 -3.78 -6.40
C ILE A 70 -3.17 -4.73 -5.55
N VAL A 71 -2.76 -6.00 -5.46
CA VAL A 71 -3.46 -7.01 -4.66
C VAL A 71 -3.48 -6.61 -3.18
N ALA A 72 -2.34 -6.22 -2.61
CA ALA A 72 -2.23 -5.76 -1.24
C ALA A 72 -3.13 -4.53 -0.98
N THR A 73 -3.10 -3.54 -1.87
CA THR A 73 -3.96 -2.35 -1.79
C THR A 73 -5.43 -2.75 -1.76
N GLY A 74 -5.88 -3.56 -2.73
CA GLY A 74 -7.27 -3.98 -2.84
C GLY A 74 -7.73 -4.86 -1.68
N ALA A 75 -6.83 -5.67 -1.12
CA ALA A 75 -7.11 -6.53 0.02
C ALA A 75 -7.23 -5.72 1.32
N LEU A 76 -6.31 -4.77 1.55
CA LEU A 76 -6.35 -3.87 2.70
C LEU A 76 -7.55 -2.92 2.65
N ALA A 77 -7.95 -2.47 1.47
CA ALA A 77 -9.07 -1.55 1.30
C ALA A 77 -10.45 -2.19 1.55
N ARG A 78 -10.65 -3.45 1.15
CA ARG A 78 -11.96 -4.13 1.24
C ARG A 78 -12.33 -4.55 2.67
N GLY A 79 -11.35 -4.92 3.49
CA GLY A 79 -11.60 -5.48 4.82
C GLY A 79 -12.29 -6.86 4.79
N GLY A 80 -12.49 -7.46 5.96
CA GLY A 80 -13.12 -8.79 6.12
C GLY A 80 -12.16 -9.98 6.10
N PRO A 81 -12.62 -11.20 6.48
CA PRO A 81 -11.74 -12.35 6.76
C PRO A 81 -10.93 -12.83 5.54
N HIS A 82 -11.55 -12.89 4.37
CA HIS A 82 -10.88 -13.32 3.13
C HIS A 82 -9.86 -12.30 2.64
N ALA A 83 -10.26 -11.03 2.50
CA ALA A 83 -9.36 -9.97 2.07
C ALA A 83 -8.16 -9.84 3.02
N ARG A 84 -8.39 -10.05 4.31
CA ARG A 84 -7.32 -10.06 5.31
C ARG A 84 -6.30 -11.18 5.12
N ARG A 85 -6.74 -12.40 4.76
CA ARG A 85 -5.81 -13.49 4.41
C ARG A 85 -4.99 -13.15 3.17
N VAL A 86 -5.64 -12.56 2.16
CA VAL A 86 -4.94 -12.09 0.95
C VAL A 86 -3.91 -11.02 1.29
N ALA A 87 -4.25 -10.04 2.13
CA ALA A 87 -3.32 -9.01 2.57
C ALA A 87 -2.12 -9.59 3.32
N TRP A 88 -2.34 -10.59 4.18
CA TRP A 88 -1.27 -11.32 4.87
C TRP A 88 -0.29 -11.98 3.89
N VAL A 89 -0.82 -12.70 2.92
CA VAL A 89 -0.02 -13.39 1.90
C VAL A 89 0.72 -12.37 1.03
N ALA A 90 0.05 -11.32 0.57
CA ALA A 90 0.65 -10.28 -0.25
C ALA A 90 1.81 -9.58 0.48
N CYS A 91 1.60 -9.13 1.72
CA CYS A 91 2.67 -8.52 2.54
C CYS A 91 3.82 -9.51 2.81
N GLY A 92 3.52 -10.80 2.96
CA GLY A 92 4.55 -11.84 3.07
C GLY A 92 5.38 -12.00 1.80
N ILE A 93 4.73 -12.02 0.63
CA ILE A 93 5.40 -12.07 -0.67
C ILE A 93 6.27 -10.83 -0.87
N GLU A 94 5.78 -9.63 -0.55
CA GLU A 94 6.57 -8.41 -0.63
C GLU A 94 7.81 -8.47 0.25
N LEU A 95 7.67 -8.91 1.49
CA LEU A 95 8.79 -9.01 2.43
C LEU A 95 9.83 -10.04 1.96
N VAL A 96 9.39 -11.21 1.49
CA VAL A 96 10.30 -12.22 0.93
C VAL A 96 10.96 -11.68 -0.34
N GLY A 97 10.19 -11.07 -1.23
CA GLY A 97 10.65 -10.50 -2.49
C GLY A 97 11.73 -9.43 -2.28
N VAL A 98 11.48 -8.45 -1.41
CA VAL A 98 12.43 -7.37 -1.14
C VAL A 98 13.73 -7.86 -0.49
N LEU A 99 13.65 -8.88 0.38
CA LEU A 99 14.84 -9.45 1.00
C LEU A 99 15.64 -10.32 0.04
N VAL A 100 14.98 -11.22 -0.69
CA VAL A 100 15.64 -12.15 -1.62
C VAL A 100 16.19 -11.40 -2.83
N ILE A 101 15.38 -10.58 -3.50
CA ILE A 101 15.80 -9.83 -4.70
C ILE A 101 16.74 -8.70 -4.32
N GLY A 102 16.52 -8.04 -3.18
CA GLY A 102 17.46 -7.05 -2.65
C GLY A 102 18.84 -7.64 -2.42
N ALA A 103 18.94 -8.76 -1.70
CA ALA A 103 20.22 -9.44 -1.51
C ALA A 103 20.81 -9.97 -2.83
N ALA A 104 20.01 -10.60 -3.68
CA ALA A 104 20.47 -11.12 -4.97
C ALA A 104 21.02 -10.02 -5.89
N SER A 105 20.40 -8.84 -5.90
CA SER A 105 20.87 -7.70 -6.71
C SER A 105 22.24 -7.18 -6.27
N LEU A 106 22.60 -7.33 -4.99
CA LEU A 106 23.90 -6.94 -4.45
C LEU A 106 24.96 -8.03 -4.64
N LEU A 107 24.57 -9.30 -4.51
CA LEU A 107 25.47 -10.45 -4.63
C LEU A 107 25.77 -10.83 -6.08
N TYR A 108 24.80 -10.64 -6.99
CA TYR A 108 24.87 -11.04 -8.39
C TYR A 108 24.53 -9.87 -9.32
N PRO A 109 25.29 -8.76 -9.30
CA PRO A 109 24.97 -7.57 -10.09
C PRO A 109 24.90 -7.86 -11.61
N ALA A 110 25.69 -8.80 -12.12
CA ALA A 110 25.64 -9.21 -13.53
C ALA A 110 24.29 -9.85 -13.94
N ALA A 111 23.54 -10.44 -13.01
CA ALA A 111 22.21 -10.99 -13.26
C ALA A 111 21.10 -9.92 -13.26
N PHE A 112 21.41 -8.71 -12.81
CA PHE A 112 20.49 -7.57 -12.74
C PHE A 112 21.11 -6.35 -13.46
N PRO A 113 21.10 -6.33 -14.81
CA PRO A 113 21.65 -5.22 -15.58
C PRO A 113 20.93 -3.89 -15.33
N ASP A 114 19.69 -3.94 -14.83
CA ASP A 114 18.90 -2.80 -14.40
C ASP A 114 18.17 -3.12 -13.09
N GLU A 115 17.72 -2.07 -12.40
CA GLU A 115 17.09 -2.16 -11.10
C GLU A 115 15.63 -2.61 -11.18
N THR A 116 15.27 -3.46 -10.21
CA THR A 116 13.89 -3.80 -9.86
C THR A 116 13.37 -2.89 -8.77
N VAL A 117 12.05 -2.92 -8.54
CA VAL A 117 11.43 -2.29 -7.36
C VAL A 117 12.05 -2.74 -6.03
N TRP A 118 12.62 -3.95 -6.00
CA TRP A 118 13.19 -4.58 -4.81
C TRP A 118 14.72 -4.55 -4.74
N SER A 119 15.39 -4.01 -5.76
CA SER A 119 16.86 -3.95 -5.80
C SER A 119 17.42 -3.18 -4.60
N ALA A 120 18.53 -3.68 -4.04
CA ALA A 120 19.14 -3.16 -2.82
C ALA A 120 18.11 -2.87 -1.70
N PHE A 121 17.17 -3.80 -1.49
CA PHE A 121 16.10 -3.70 -0.49
C PHE A 121 15.14 -2.52 -0.72
N GLY A 122 15.02 -2.04 -1.96
CA GLY A 122 14.20 -0.88 -2.32
C GLY A 122 14.87 0.46 -2.04
N GLN A 123 16.20 0.53 -2.06
CA GLN A 123 16.96 1.76 -1.83
C GLN A 123 16.52 2.91 -2.77
N GLY A 124 16.24 2.60 -4.04
CA GLY A 124 15.73 3.58 -5.02
C GLY A 124 14.37 4.19 -4.65
N TYR A 125 13.72 3.67 -3.62
CA TYR A 125 12.44 4.11 -3.08
C TYR A 125 12.53 4.45 -1.59
N LEU A 126 13.70 4.87 -1.11
CA LEU A 126 13.91 5.21 0.31
C LEU A 126 13.55 4.05 1.27
N PHE A 127 13.79 2.80 0.84
CA PHE A 127 13.47 1.58 1.58
C PHE A 127 11.97 1.39 1.89
N ILE A 128 11.10 2.14 1.22
CA ILE A 128 9.64 2.00 1.34
C ILE A 128 9.20 0.54 1.07
N PRO A 129 9.70 -0.17 0.04
CA PRO A 129 9.41 -1.59 -0.20
C PRO A 129 9.74 -2.53 0.96
N LEU A 130 10.73 -2.18 1.79
CA LEU A 130 11.13 -2.97 2.95
C LEU A 130 10.22 -2.70 4.15
N VAL A 131 9.88 -1.42 4.37
CA VAL A 131 9.12 -0.97 5.53
C VAL A 131 7.63 -1.26 5.41
N LEU A 132 7.03 -1.03 4.22
CA LEU A 132 5.60 -1.20 3.98
C LEU A 132 5.05 -2.57 4.38
N PRO A 133 5.61 -3.71 3.93
CA PRO A 133 5.08 -5.02 4.29
C PRO A 133 5.20 -5.30 5.78
N VAL A 134 6.26 -4.82 6.45
CA VAL A 134 6.37 -4.95 7.92
C VAL A 134 5.24 -4.20 8.62
N LEU A 135 4.94 -2.97 8.18
CA LEU A 135 3.81 -2.20 8.71
C LEU A 135 2.46 -2.86 8.40
N GLY A 136 2.30 -3.42 7.21
CA GLY A 136 1.11 -4.18 6.80
C GLY A 136 0.87 -5.40 7.69
N LEU A 137 1.88 -6.25 7.87
CA LEU A 137 1.82 -7.41 8.76
C LEU A 137 1.57 -6.98 10.20
N ALA A 138 2.24 -5.94 10.71
CA ALA A 138 2.03 -5.45 12.07
C ALA A 138 0.60 -4.94 12.28
N TRP A 139 0.05 -4.18 11.33
CA TRP A 139 -1.32 -3.70 11.36
C TRP A 139 -2.32 -4.87 11.32
N LEU A 140 -2.09 -5.84 10.44
CA LEU A 140 -2.89 -7.06 10.34
C LEU A 140 -2.77 -7.97 11.58
N ARG A 141 -1.69 -7.91 12.38
CA ARG A 141 -1.63 -8.60 13.68
C ARG A 141 -2.45 -7.87 14.73
N ARG A 142 -2.26 -6.55 14.85
CA ARG A 142 -2.90 -5.73 15.90
C ARG A 142 -4.41 -5.72 15.78
N THR A 143 -4.95 -5.62 14.56
CA THR A 143 -6.40 -5.65 14.31
C THR A 143 -7.01 -7.04 14.46
N ARG A 144 -6.24 -8.09 14.84
CA ARG A 144 -6.75 -9.46 15.07
C ARG A 144 -7.17 -9.66 16.51
N LEU A 145 -6.51 -8.91 17.38
CA LEU A 145 -6.64 -9.00 18.84
C LEU A 145 -7.77 -8.08 19.35
N ARG A 146 -8.52 -7.46 18.44
CA ARG A 146 -9.75 -6.71 18.69
C ARG A 146 -10.87 -7.45 17.98
#